data_AF-A0A2T3Q2M0-F1
#
_entry.id   AF-A0A2T3Q2M0-F1
#
_cell.length_a   1.000
_cell.length_b   1.000
_cell.length_c   1.000
_cell.angle_alpha   90.00
_cell.angle_beta   90.00
_cell.angle_gamma   90.00
#
_symmetry.space_group_name_H-M   'P 1'
#
loop_
_entity.id
_entity.type
_entity.pdbx_description
1 polymer ?
#
loop_
_entity_poly.entity_id
_entity_poly.type
_entity_poly.pdbx_seq_one_letter_code
_entity_poly.pdbx_strand_id
1 'polypeptide(L)'
;MLEIIKLVDVKSWVGLLGVLFGAILGLSGVVFANRSSFQRLQLQLNTEKDRAHAQVKRERLEELYVLLSQWVNMFFSNFFKLTLVMKGEIDYNQYLDEIIESGQASKVDFQRIEMTFNIYGRELLPKYKEVLKCREKINDISEAHKQDYKLGKL
;
A
#
# COMPACT_ATOMS: atom_id res chain seq x y z
N MET A 1 -71.85 1.19 14.31
CA MET A 1 -70.78 0.32 13.74
C MET A 1 -71.17 -1.16 13.71
N LEU A 2 -71.79 -1.73 14.75
CA LEU A 2 -72.24 -3.13 14.75
C LEU A 2 -73.39 -3.44 13.76
N GLU A 3 -74.19 -2.46 13.35
CA GLU A 3 -75.26 -2.65 12.35
C GLU A 3 -74.76 -2.77 10.91
N ILE A 4 -73.63 -2.13 10.58
CA ILE A 4 -73.02 -2.22 9.23
C ILE A 4 -72.49 -3.64 8.98
N ILE A 5 -72.05 -4.33 10.03
CA ILE A 5 -71.52 -5.69 9.96
C ILE A 5 -72.62 -6.72 9.61
N LYS A 6 -73.88 -6.44 9.94
CA LYS A 6 -75.02 -7.34 9.68
C LYS A 6 -75.61 -7.23 8.27
N LEU A 7 -75.29 -6.17 7.52
CA LEU A 7 -75.82 -5.89 6.18
C LEU A 7 -74.94 -6.43 5.03
N VAL A 8 -73.75 -6.94 5.35
CA VAL A 8 -72.75 -7.35 4.34
C VAL A 8 -72.75 -8.87 4.17
N ASP A 9 -72.88 -9.33 2.92
CA ASP A 9 -72.83 -10.76 2.57
C ASP A 9 -71.48 -11.39 2.96
N VAL A 10 -71.51 -12.64 3.42
CA VAL A 10 -70.32 -13.39 3.90
C VAL A 10 -69.24 -13.45 2.81
N LYS A 11 -69.63 -13.47 1.54
CA LYS A 11 -68.70 -13.45 0.40
C LYS A 11 -67.84 -12.19 0.34
N SER A 12 -68.38 -11.03 0.72
CA SER A 12 -67.64 -9.77 0.74
C SER A 12 -66.57 -9.75 1.84
N TRP A 13 -66.86 -10.35 3.00
CA TRP A 13 -65.88 -10.51 4.08
C TRP A 13 -64.72 -11.44 3.70
N VAL A 14 -65.00 -12.54 3.00
CA VAL A 14 -63.97 -13.45 2.49
C VAL A 14 -63.07 -12.76 1.46
N GLY A 15 -63.65 -11.97 0.56
CA GLY A 15 -62.86 -11.17 -0.40
C GLY A 15 -61.96 -10.14 0.27
N LEU A 16 -62.46 -9.44 1.29
CA LEU A 16 -61.71 -8.42 2.04
C LEU A 16 -60.54 -9.05 2.82
N LEU A 17 -60.78 -10.21 3.46
CA LEU A 17 -59.73 -10.98 4.14
C LEU A 17 -58.66 -11.47 3.16
N GLY A 18 -59.04 -11.92 1.96
CA GLY A 18 -58.10 -12.33 0.92
C GLY A 18 -57.18 -11.19 0.48
N VAL A 19 -57.74 -9.99 0.27
CA VAL A 19 -56.96 -8.79 -0.10
C VAL A 19 -56.03 -8.37 1.03
N LEU A 20 -56.52 -8.35 2.28
CA LEU A 20 -55.70 -8.04 3.46
C LEU A 20 -54.53 -9.02 3.62
N PHE A 21 -54.81 -10.31 3.47
CA PHE A 21 -53.79 -11.35 3.59
C PHE A 21 -52.75 -11.24 2.48
N GLY A 22 -53.19 -11.03 1.23
CA GLY A 22 -52.30 -10.79 0.10
C GLY A 22 -51.43 -9.54 0.29
N ALA A 23 -52.00 -8.45 0.81
CA ALA A 23 -51.27 -7.22 1.11
C ALA A 23 -50.23 -7.43 2.21
N ILE A 24 -50.58 -8.13 3.30
CA ILE A 24 -49.65 -8.45 4.40
C ILE A 24 -48.50 -9.33 3.91
N LEU A 25 -48.79 -10.35 3.11
CA LEU A 25 -47.76 -11.22 2.53
C LEU A 25 -46.86 -10.46 1.56
N GLY A 26 -47.43 -9.61 0.70
CA GLY A 26 -46.67 -8.76 -0.22
C GLY A 26 -45.73 -7.80 0.50
N LEU A 27 -46.24 -7.08 1.51
CA LEU A 27 -45.44 -6.15 2.32
C LEU A 27 -44.34 -6.89 3.10
N SER A 28 -44.68 -8.05 3.69
CA SER A 28 -43.69 -8.87 4.39
C SER A 28 -42.59 -9.32 3.44
N GLY A 29 -42.95 -9.81 2.25
CA GLY A 29 -42.00 -10.20 1.21
C GLY A 29 -41.06 -9.06 0.80
N VAL A 30 -41.59 -7.86 0.62
CA VAL A 30 -40.80 -6.66 0.31
C VAL A 30 -39.85 -6.32 1.46
N VAL A 31 -40.29 -6.37 2.71
CA VAL A 31 -39.44 -6.07 3.88
C VAL A 31 -38.30 -7.09 4.00
N PHE A 32 -38.58 -8.39 3.84
CA PHE A 32 -37.56 -9.44 3.86
C PHE A 32 -36.59 -9.29 2.69
N ALA A 33 -37.08 -9.04 1.49
CA ALA A 33 -36.25 -8.82 0.31
C ALA A 33 -35.35 -7.59 0.48
N ASN A 34 -35.89 -6.48 0.98
CA ASN A 34 -35.13 -5.26 1.22
C ASN A 34 -34.02 -5.47 2.27
N ARG A 35 -34.33 -6.18 3.36
CA ARG A 35 -33.34 -6.52 4.39
C ARG A 35 -32.21 -7.40 3.84
N SER A 36 -32.56 -8.40 3.04
CA SER A 36 -31.57 -9.29 2.40
C SER A 36 -30.70 -8.56 1.39
N SER A 37 -31.31 -7.70 0.56
CA SER A 37 -30.59 -6.84 -0.39
C SER A 37 -29.64 -5.89 0.33
N PHE A 38 -30.05 -5.30 1.44
CA PHE A 38 -29.20 -4.42 2.25
C PHE A 38 -27.99 -5.16 2.83
N GLN A 39 -28.18 -6.36 3.37
CA GLN A 39 -27.08 -7.19 3.89
C GLN A 39 -26.08 -7.56 2.78
N ARG A 40 -26.57 -7.95 1.61
CA ARG A 40 -25.72 -8.27 0.46
C ARG A 40 -24.91 -7.05 0.01
N LEU A 41 -25.56 -5.89 -0.06
CA LEU A 41 -24.90 -4.65 -0.43
C LEU A 41 -23.79 -4.29 0.56
N GLN A 42 -24.04 -4.42 1.86
CA GLN A 42 -23.00 -4.20 2.88
C GLN A 42 -21.82 -5.16 2.73
N LEU A 43 -22.09 -6.45 2.48
CA LEU A 43 -21.03 -7.44 2.26
C LEU A 43 -20.19 -7.12 1.01
N GLN A 44 -20.85 -6.70 -0.07
CA GLN A 44 -20.20 -6.28 -1.31
C GLN A 44 -19.31 -5.06 -1.06
N LEU A 45 -19.83 -4.01 -0.41
CA LEU A 45 -19.07 -2.80 -0.09
C LEU A 45 -17.85 -3.10 0.79
N ASN A 46 -17.97 -3.97 1.79
CA ASN A 46 -16.84 -4.37 2.61
C ASN A 46 -15.79 -5.12 1.79
N THR A 47 -16.21 -6.07 0.95
CA THR A 47 -15.31 -6.82 0.07
C THR A 47 -14.60 -5.90 -0.93
N GLU A 48 -15.32 -4.94 -1.51
CA GLU A 48 -14.75 -3.95 -2.42
C GLU A 48 -13.75 -3.03 -1.72
N LYS A 49 -14.07 -2.58 -0.51
CA LYS A 49 -13.17 -1.78 0.32
C LYS A 49 -11.89 -2.55 0.66
N ASP A 50 -12.01 -3.81 1.06
CA ASP A 50 -10.86 -4.66 1.38
C ASP A 50 -10.00 -4.93 0.15
N ARG A 51 -10.63 -5.22 -1.00
CA ARG A 51 -9.92 -5.39 -2.28
C ARG A 51 -9.20 -4.11 -2.70
N ALA A 52 -9.85 -2.96 -2.58
CA ALA A 52 -9.25 -1.66 -2.90
C ALA A 52 -8.05 -1.37 -1.98
N HIS A 53 -8.18 -1.61 -0.68
CA HIS A 53 -7.05 -1.45 0.26
C HIS A 53 -5.89 -2.41 -0.06
N ALA A 54 -6.18 -3.68 -0.34
CA ALA A 54 -5.17 -4.67 -0.70
C ALA A 54 -4.46 -4.29 -2.01
N GLN A 55 -5.20 -3.81 -3.00
CA GLN A 55 -4.66 -3.35 -4.27
C GLN A 55 -3.73 -2.15 -4.07
N VAL A 56 -4.17 -1.11 -3.34
CA VAL A 56 -3.33 0.05 -3.04
C VAL A 56 -2.08 -0.36 -2.27
N LYS A 57 -2.21 -1.24 -1.27
CA LYS A 57 -1.05 -1.76 -0.52
C LYS A 57 -0.06 -2.46 -1.46
N ARG A 58 -0.56 -3.32 -2.36
CA ARG A 58 0.28 -4.03 -3.33
C ARG A 58 1.03 -3.08 -4.25
N GLU A 59 0.32 -2.14 -4.89
CA GLU A 59 0.91 -1.16 -5.80
C GLU A 59 2.01 -0.33 -5.11
N ARG A 60 1.78 0.06 -3.85
CA ARG A 60 2.77 0.81 -3.06
C ARG A 60 3.98 -0.03 -2.67
N LEU A 61 3.81 -1.31 -2.39
CA LEU A 61 4.93 -2.21 -2.11
C LEU A 61 5.72 -2.58 -3.38
N GLU A 62 5.07 -2.69 -4.54
CA GLU A 62 5.73 -2.85 -5.84
C GLU A 62 6.58 -1.62 -6.18
N GLU A 63 6.02 -0.43 -5.97
CA GLU A 63 6.74 0.83 -6.09
C GLU A 63 7.95 0.89 -5.14
N LEU A 64 7.76 0.51 -3.87
CA LEU A 64 8.84 0.44 -2.89
C LEU A 64 9.96 -0.51 -3.34
N TYR A 65 9.61 -1.66 -3.91
CA TYR A 65 10.59 -2.60 -4.46
C TYR A 65 11.43 -1.96 -5.57
N VAL A 66 10.80 -1.25 -6.51
CA VAL A 66 11.52 -0.54 -7.58
C VAL A 66 12.47 0.51 -7.01
N LEU A 67 12.00 1.33 -6.07
CA LEU A 67 12.81 2.37 -5.43
C LEU A 67 14.01 1.77 -4.67
N LEU A 68 13.80 0.68 -3.93
CA LEU A 68 14.88 -0.01 -3.23
C LEU A 68 15.88 -0.65 -4.21
N SER A 69 15.42 -1.22 -5.32
CA SER A 69 16.30 -1.77 -6.35
C SER A 69 17.19 -0.69 -6.96
N GLN A 70 16.62 0.47 -7.30
CA GLN A 70 17.38 1.63 -7.78
C GLN A 70 18.40 2.10 -6.75
N TRP A 71 18.00 2.17 -5.48
CA TRP A 71 18.90 2.52 -4.39
C TRP A 71 20.06 1.54 -4.24
N VAL A 72 19.78 0.24 -4.24
CA VAL A 72 20.81 -0.80 -4.12
C VAL A 72 21.78 -0.75 -5.30
N ASN A 73 21.29 -0.56 -6.53
CA ASN A 73 22.13 -0.46 -7.71
C ASN A 73 23.05 0.77 -7.66
N MET A 74 22.50 1.93 -7.26
CA MET A 74 23.31 3.14 -7.06
C MET A 74 24.34 2.95 -5.95
N PHE A 75 23.91 2.39 -4.81
CA PHE A 75 24.79 2.10 -3.68
C PHE A 75 25.93 1.17 -4.09
N PHE A 76 25.62 0.05 -4.73
CA PHE A 76 26.61 -0.92 -5.20
C PHE A 76 27.58 -0.30 -6.20
N SER A 77 27.09 0.46 -7.18
CA SER A 77 27.94 1.15 -8.17
C SER A 77 28.96 2.07 -7.49
N ASN A 78 28.52 2.90 -6.54
CA ASN A 78 29.39 3.85 -5.85
C ASN A 78 30.48 3.13 -5.03
N PHE A 79 30.10 2.14 -4.22
CA PHE A 79 31.06 1.48 -3.33
C PHE A 79 31.93 0.45 -4.04
N PHE A 80 31.46 -0.14 -5.13
CA PHE A 80 32.29 -0.98 -6.00
C PHE A 80 33.44 -0.16 -6.60
N LYS A 81 33.14 1.03 -7.14
CA LYS A 81 34.17 1.92 -7.69
C LYS A 81 35.15 2.42 -6.63
N LEU A 82 34.66 2.75 -5.43
CA LEU A 82 35.54 3.09 -4.31
C LEU A 82 36.54 1.96 -3.99
N THR A 83 36.12 0.71 -4.12
CA THR A 83 37.01 -0.45 -3.93
C THR A 83 38.12 -0.49 -4.98
N LEU A 84 37.83 -0.09 -6.23
CA LEU A 84 38.85 0.01 -7.29
C LEU A 84 39.88 1.11 -6.98
N VAL A 85 39.44 2.25 -6.45
CA VAL A 85 40.34 3.32 -5.98
C VAL A 85 41.25 2.81 -4.85
N MET A 86 40.68 2.13 -3.85
CA MET A 86 41.43 1.57 -2.73
C MET A 86 42.47 0.52 -3.16
N LYS A 87 42.27 -0.12 -4.31
CA LYS A 87 43.22 -1.07 -4.90
C LYS A 87 44.25 -0.41 -5.83
N GLY A 88 44.13 0.90 -6.08
CA GLY A 88 44.97 1.62 -7.04
C GLY A 88 44.67 1.27 -8.51
N GLU A 89 43.51 0.68 -8.80
CA GLU A 89 43.11 0.33 -10.17
C GLU A 89 42.60 1.56 -10.96
N ILE A 90 42.04 2.55 -10.26
CA ILE A 90 41.59 3.84 -10.83
C ILE A 90 42.02 5.00 -9.91
N ASP A 91 42.15 6.20 -10.47
CA ASP A 91 42.45 7.40 -9.69
C ASP A 91 41.23 7.90 -8.90
N TYR A 92 41.48 8.54 -7.76
CA TYR A 92 40.42 9.10 -6.92
C TYR A 92 39.61 10.18 -7.65
N ASN A 93 40.23 11.00 -8.52
CA ASN A 93 39.50 12.01 -9.29
C ASN A 93 38.61 11.37 -10.36
N GLN A 94 39.07 10.31 -11.03
CA GLN A 94 38.23 9.55 -11.96
C GLN A 94 36.98 8.99 -11.26
N TYR A 95 37.15 8.47 -10.04
CA TYR A 95 36.04 8.04 -9.21
C TYR A 95 35.07 9.18 -8.88
N LEU A 96 35.57 10.37 -8.51
CA LEU A 96 34.73 11.53 -8.23
C LEU A 96 33.93 11.96 -9.46
N ASP A 97 34.56 12.03 -10.62
CA ASP A 97 33.90 12.39 -11.89
C ASP A 97 32.77 11.41 -12.20
N GLU A 98 33.03 10.11 -12.06
CA GLU A 98 32.03 9.06 -12.28
C GLU A 98 30.87 9.09 -11.26
N ILE A 99 31.14 9.41 -9.99
CA ILE A 99 30.09 9.61 -8.98
C ILE A 99 29.24 10.84 -9.29
N ILE A 100 29.85 11.93 -9.74
CA ILE A 100 29.11 13.14 -10.10
C ILE A 100 28.19 12.86 -11.30
N GLU A 101 28.70 12.18 -12.34
CA GLU A 101 27.93 11.80 -13.51
C GLU A 101 26.77 10.85 -13.16
N SER A 102 27.06 9.78 -12.41
CA SER A 102 26.03 8.81 -11.99
C SER A 102 25.00 9.39 -11.01
N GLY A 103 25.42 10.31 -10.13
CA GLY A 103 24.55 11.01 -9.19
C GLY A 103 23.54 11.94 -9.87
N GLN A 104 23.88 12.51 -11.03
CA GLN A 104 22.92 13.28 -11.84
C GLN A 104 21.84 12.38 -12.48
N ALA A 105 22.18 11.12 -12.80
CA ALA A 105 21.27 10.16 -13.40
C ALA A 105 20.35 9.46 -12.39
N SER A 106 20.79 9.28 -11.14
CA SER A 106 20.05 8.53 -10.11
C SER A 106 19.34 9.43 -9.09
N LYS A 107 18.06 9.74 -9.34
CA LYS A 107 17.18 10.40 -8.35
C LYS A 107 16.43 9.38 -7.50
N VAL A 108 17.12 8.74 -6.58
CA VAL A 108 16.44 7.92 -5.56
C VAL A 108 15.76 8.85 -4.55
N ASP A 109 14.44 8.71 -4.45
CA ASP A 109 13.63 9.45 -3.48
C ASP A 109 13.57 8.70 -2.15
N PHE A 110 14.51 9.02 -1.26
CA PHE A 110 14.58 8.43 0.09
C PHE A 110 13.37 8.75 0.95
N GLN A 111 12.80 9.95 0.80
CA GLN A 111 11.60 10.35 1.55
C GLN A 111 10.41 9.47 1.18
N ARG A 112 10.25 9.15 -0.11
CA ARG A 112 9.19 8.26 -0.58
C ARG A 112 9.38 6.82 -0.10
N ILE A 113 10.62 6.33 -0.04
CA ILE A 113 10.94 5.02 0.55
C ILE A 113 10.49 4.98 2.02
N GLU A 114 10.92 5.94 2.83
CA GLU A 114 10.59 5.99 4.26
C GLU A 114 9.08 6.12 4.50
N MET A 115 8.41 7.01 3.76
CA MET A 115 6.96 7.18 3.85
C MET A 115 6.23 5.88 3.52
N THR A 116 6.64 5.20 2.44
CA THR A 116 5.98 3.97 2.00
C THR A 116 6.15 2.83 3.01
N PHE A 117 7.33 2.70 3.63
CA PHE A 117 7.52 1.78 4.76
C PHE A 117 6.61 2.13 5.95
N ASN A 118 6.52 3.40 6.34
CA ASN A 118 5.73 3.80 7.52
C ASN A 118 4.22 3.59 7.35
N ILE A 119 3.71 3.76 6.12
CA ILE A 119 2.28 3.63 5.81
C ILE A 119 1.90 2.19 5.44
N TYR A 120 2.65 1.56 4.52
CA TYR A 120 2.25 0.29 3.89
C TYR A 120 3.15 -0.90 4.24
N GLY A 121 4.41 -0.66 4.66
CA GLY A 121 5.41 -1.71 4.88
C GLY A 121 5.93 -1.77 6.32
N ARG A 122 5.10 -1.44 7.32
CA ARG A 122 5.56 -1.24 8.71
C ARG A 122 6.24 -2.50 9.26
N GLU A 123 5.77 -3.67 8.87
CA GLU A 123 6.36 -4.98 9.18
C GLU A 123 7.82 -5.13 8.73
N LEU A 124 8.25 -4.38 7.70
CA LEU A 124 9.60 -4.44 7.13
C LEU A 124 10.56 -3.40 7.73
N LEU A 125 10.06 -2.42 8.49
CA LEU A 125 10.87 -1.35 9.08
C LEU A 125 12.06 -1.86 9.92
N PRO A 126 11.92 -2.91 10.76
CA PRO A 126 13.05 -3.41 11.54
C PRO A 126 14.21 -3.87 10.64
N LYS A 127 13.89 -4.58 9.55
CA LYS A 127 14.88 -5.04 8.57
C LYS A 127 15.47 -3.89 7.77
N TYR A 128 14.67 -2.90 7.39
CA TYR A 128 15.18 -1.71 6.74
C TYR A 128 16.20 -0.95 7.63
N LYS A 129 15.94 -0.83 8.93
CA LYS A 129 16.87 -0.21 9.89
C LYS A 129 18.18 -1.00 10.03
N GLU A 130 18.14 -2.33 9.98
CA GLU A 130 19.36 -3.14 9.96
C GLU A 130 20.23 -2.81 8.73
N VAL A 131 19.61 -2.68 7.54
CA VAL A 131 20.32 -2.30 6.31
C VAL A 131 20.95 -0.91 6.42
N LEU A 132 20.22 0.07 6.98
CA LEU A 132 20.76 1.42 7.18
C LEU A 132 21.97 1.43 8.12
N LYS A 133 21.98 0.62 9.19
CA LYS A 133 23.15 0.48 10.07
C LYS A 133 24.36 -0.12 9.35
N CYS A 134 24.15 -1.08 8.44
CA CYS A 134 25.24 -1.60 7.61
C CYS A 134 25.78 -0.54 6.66
N ARG A 135 24.89 0.27 6.08
CA ARG A 135 25.25 1.41 5.21
C ARG A 135 26.10 2.44 5.96
N GLU A 136 25.78 2.75 7.23
CA GLU A 136 26.57 3.66 8.07
C GLU A 136 28.03 3.20 8.19
N LYS A 137 28.27 1.92 8.48
CA LYS A 137 29.63 1.36 8.56
C LYS A 137 30.43 1.52 7.27
N ILE A 138 29.77 1.32 6.12
CA ILE A 138 30.41 1.47 4.81
C ILE A 138 30.73 2.95 4.57
N ASN A 139 29.86 3.86 5.01
CA ASN A 139 30.10 5.29 4.92
C ASN A 139 31.29 5.73 5.78
N ASP A 140 31.47 5.15 6.97
CA ASP A 140 32.62 5.43 7.83
C ASP A 140 33.95 5.06 7.15
N ILE A 141 34.00 3.92 6.46
CA ILE A 141 35.18 3.48 5.68
C ILE A 141 35.47 4.47 4.54
N SER A 142 34.42 4.88 3.81
CA SER A 142 34.55 5.84 2.71
C SER A 142 35.05 7.20 3.17
N GLU A 143 34.53 7.72 4.27
CA GLU A 143 34.99 9.00 4.82
C GLU A 143 36.43 8.89 5.34
N ALA A 144 36.80 7.79 6.01
CA ALA A 144 38.19 7.57 6.43
C ALA A 144 39.16 7.58 5.24
N HIS A 145 38.85 6.85 4.17
CA HIS A 145 39.68 6.82 2.95
C HIS A 145 39.82 8.20 2.29
N LYS A 146 38.71 8.94 2.23
CA LYS A 146 38.70 10.32 1.72
C LYS A 146 39.57 11.25 2.57
N GLN A 147 39.60 11.09 3.89
CA GLN A 147 40.47 11.87 4.77
C GLN A 147 41.95 11.55 4.54
N ASP A 148 42.30 10.27 4.39
CA ASP A 148 43.69 9.89 4.11
C ASP A 148 44.18 10.39 2.74
N TYR A 149 43.33 10.35 1.71
CA TYR A 149 43.62 10.95 0.40
C TYR A 149 43.88 12.47 0.51
N LYS A 150 43.02 13.21 1.24
CA LYS A 150 43.21 14.65 1.45
C LYS A 150 44.51 15.00 2.18
N LEU A 151 45.00 14.10 3.02
CA LEU A 151 46.26 14.27 3.76
C LEU A 151 47.48 13.81 2.95
N GLY A 152 47.31 13.31 1.72
CA GLY A 152 48.39 12.81 0.87
C GLY A 152 49.05 11.53 1.39
N LYS A 153 48.33 10.75 2.20
CA LYS A 153 48.83 9.46 2.74
C LYS A 153 48.62 8.29 1.77
N LEU A 154 47.83 8.51 0.71
CA LEU A 154 47.45 7.59 -0.35
C LEU A 154 47.62 8.28 -1.69
#